data_AF-A0AAX0QY95-F1
#
_entry.id   AF-A0AAX0QY95-F1
#
_cell.length_a   1.000
_cell.length_b   1.000
_cell.length_c   1.000
_cell.angle_alpha   90.00
_cell.angle_beta   90.00
_cell.angle_gamma   90.00
#
_symmetry.space_group_name_H-M   'P 1'
#
loop_
_entity.id
_entity.type
_entity.pdbx_description
1 polymer ?
#
loop_
_entity_poly.entity_id
_entity_poly.type
_entity_poly.pdbx_seq_one_letter_code
_entity_poly.pdbx_strand_id
1 'polypeptide(L)'
;MILDRINPDDLFPTEYIETSVLGIMPYQMKDVTKRFEAAYVATNERLILNVDMDGQFYYRNIQFSEIKAIKTTDHALEITFDYGVFTLEESEADKVKAMSEYLHSKI
;
A
#
# COMPACT_ATOMS: atom_id res chain seq x y z
N MET A 1 -1.88 -2.66 -16.27
CA MET A 1 -0.67 -2.03 -15.67
C MET A 1 -0.28 -2.87 -14.47
N ILE A 2 0.99 -2.94 -14.09
CA ILE A 2 1.41 -3.74 -12.94
C ILE A 2 1.50 -2.79 -11.73
N LEU A 3 0.58 -2.92 -10.77
CA LEU A 3 0.40 -1.93 -9.69
C LEU A 3 1.56 -1.88 -8.69
N ASP A 4 2.33 -2.95 -8.53
CA ASP A 4 3.45 -3.03 -7.60
C ASP A 4 4.81 -2.71 -8.23
N ARG A 5 4.82 -2.32 -9.51
CA ARG A 5 6.01 -1.84 -10.21
C ARG A 5 5.91 -0.34 -10.45
N ILE A 6 6.81 0.40 -9.83
CA ILE A 6 6.98 1.84 -10.05
C ILE A 6 7.98 2.04 -11.20
N ASN A 7 7.71 3.01 -12.07
CA ASN A 7 8.69 3.45 -13.06
C ASN A 7 9.89 4.05 -12.32
N PRO A 8 11.14 3.55 -12.52
CA PRO A 8 12.31 4.11 -11.86
C PRO A 8 12.49 5.62 -12.05
N ASP A 9 11.99 6.18 -13.17
CA ASP A 9 12.03 7.62 -13.42
C ASP A 9 11.11 8.45 -12.51
N ASP A 10 10.14 7.81 -11.84
CA ASP A 10 9.24 8.45 -10.87
C ASP A 10 9.85 8.50 -9.45
N LEU A 11 10.98 7.82 -9.25
CA LEU A 11 11.72 7.80 -8.00
C LEU A 11 12.73 8.95 -7.93
N PHE A 12 12.98 9.46 -6.72
CA PHE A 12 14.11 10.36 -6.53
C PHE A 12 15.44 9.64 -6.80
N PRO A 13 16.53 10.35 -7.16
CA PRO A 13 17.81 9.71 -7.48
C PRO A 13 18.40 8.82 -6.36
N THR A 14 18.01 9.06 -5.11
CA THR A 14 18.42 8.28 -3.93
C THR A 14 17.38 7.26 -3.48
N GLU A 15 16.24 7.22 -4.16
CA GLU A 15 15.09 6.41 -3.80
C GLU A 15 15.10 5.06 -4.55
N TYR A 16 14.89 3.96 -3.83
CA TYR A 16 14.79 2.62 -4.38
C TYR A 16 13.70 1.81 -3.67
N ILE A 17 13.11 0.86 -4.38
CA ILE A 17 12.05 -0.02 -3.88
C ILE A 17 12.67 -1.06 -2.95
N GLU A 18 12.04 -1.26 -1.80
CA GLU A 18 12.47 -2.22 -0.78
C GLU A 18 11.55 -3.43 -0.75
N THR A 19 10.24 -3.19 -0.77
CA THR A 19 9.23 -4.24 -0.82
C THR A 19 7.91 -3.71 -1.40
N SER A 20 7.07 -4.62 -1.86
CA SER A 20 5.75 -4.32 -2.35
C SER A 20 4.77 -5.44 -1.98
N VAL A 21 3.50 -5.08 -1.85
CA VAL A 21 2.40 -6.02 -1.62
C VAL A 21 1.21 -5.63 -2.47
N LEU A 22 0.68 -6.60 -3.22
CA LEU A 22 -0.55 -6.51 -4.02
C LEU A 22 -1.71 -7.11 -3.24
N GLY A 23 -2.89 -6.56 -3.46
CA GLY A 23 -4.12 -7.13 -2.93
C GLY A 23 -5.35 -6.35 -3.37
N ILE A 24 -6.44 -6.54 -2.63
CA ILE A 24 -7.73 -5.93 -2.89
C ILE A 24 -8.03 -4.91 -1.79
N MET A 25 -8.27 -3.66 -2.17
CA MET A 25 -8.66 -2.60 -1.26
C MET A 25 -10.19 -2.41 -1.32
N PRO A 26 -10.94 -2.77 -0.25
CA PRO A 26 -12.34 -2.43 -0.14
C PRO A 26 -12.50 -0.93 0.11
N TYR A 27 -13.40 -0.30 -0.65
CA TYR A 27 -13.76 1.10 -0.49
C TYR A 27 -15.26 1.24 -0.29
N GLN A 28 -15.67 1.73 0.88
CA GLN A 28 -17.07 1.93 1.19
C GLN A 28 -17.59 3.18 0.46
N MET A 29 -18.45 2.96 -0.52
CA MET A 29 -19.34 3.99 -1.06
C MET A 29 -20.70 3.85 -0.38
N LYS A 30 -21.48 4.95 -0.31
CA LYS A 30 -22.75 5.07 0.46
C LYS A 30 -23.46 3.73 0.74
N ASP A 31 -23.89 3.04 -0.31
CA ASP A 31 -24.69 1.83 -0.21
C ASP A 31 -23.96 0.56 -0.71
N VAL A 32 -22.71 0.68 -1.18
CA VAL A 32 -21.97 -0.41 -1.83
C VAL A 32 -20.49 -0.35 -1.47
N THR A 33 -19.93 -1.49 -1.04
CA THR A 33 -18.49 -1.67 -0.95
C THR A 33 -17.95 -2.02 -2.33
N LYS A 34 -17.15 -1.13 -2.92
CA LYS A 34 -16.37 -1.46 -4.11
C LYS A 34 -15.08 -2.15 -3.70
N ARG A 35 -14.56 -3.01 -4.55
CA ARG A 35 -13.29 -3.74 -4.37
C ARG A 35 -12.39 -3.37 -5.53
N PHE A 36 -11.21 -2.84 -5.23
CA PHE A 36 -10.26 -2.38 -6.24
C PHE A 36 -8.94 -3.12 -6.09
N GLU A 37 -8.30 -3.44 -7.21
CA GLU A 37 -6.91 -3.91 -7.17
C GLU A 37 -6.02 -2.76 -6.68
N ALA A 38 -5.16 -3.06 -5.74
CA ALA A 38 -4.27 -2.07 -5.13
C ALA A 38 -2.91 -2.67 -4.81
N ALA A 39 -1.91 -1.80 -4.74
CA ALA A 39 -0.59 -2.13 -4.24
C ALA A 39 -0.10 -1.08 -3.26
N TYR A 40 0.56 -1.56 -2.21
CA TYR A 40 1.50 -0.74 -1.46
C TYR A 40 2.91 -1.05 -1.95
N VAL A 41 3.68 -0.02 -2.26
CA VAL A 41 5.11 -0.11 -2.59
C VAL A 41 5.88 0.73 -1.60
N ALA A 42 6.72 0.10 -0.79
CA ALA A 42 7.60 0.80 0.13
C ALA A 42 8.96 1.02 -0.53
N THR A 43 9.40 2.26 -0.53
CA THR A 43 10.76 2.66 -0.89
C THR A 43 11.57 2.94 0.37
N ASN A 44 12.85 3.21 0.24
CA ASN A 44 13.67 3.67 1.36
C ASN A 44 13.22 5.02 1.94
N GLU A 45 12.41 5.79 1.22
CA GLU A 45 12.02 7.16 1.57
C GLU A 45 10.53 7.34 1.91
N ARG A 46 9.63 6.54 1.31
CA ARG A 46 8.16 6.70 1.46
C ARG A 46 7.39 5.41 1.17
N LEU A 47 6.11 5.43 1.49
CA LEU A 47 5.13 4.45 1.06
C LEU A 47 4.33 5.02 -0.12
N ILE A 48 4.16 4.23 -1.18
CA ILE A 48 3.37 4.58 -2.36
C ILE A 48 2.14 3.68 -2.38
N LEU A 49 0.96 4.28 -2.55
CA LEU A 49 -0.30 3.58 -2.76
C LEU A 49 -0.75 3.75 -4.21
N ASN A 50 -0.95 2.62 -4.87
CA ASN A 50 -1.47 2.51 -6.23
C ASN A 50 -2.80 1.77 -6.19
N VAL A 51 -3.84 2.31 -6.83
CA VAL A 51 -5.16 1.67 -6.89
C VAL A 51 -5.71 1.78 -8.31
N ASP A 52 -6.17 0.66 -8.86
CA ASP A 52 -6.92 0.63 -10.12
C ASP A 52 -8.43 0.79 -9.83
N MET A 53 -8.94 2.00 -10.04
CA MET A 53 -10.37 2.30 -9.90
C MET A 53 -11.09 2.17 -11.24
N ASP A 54 -11.27 0.93 -11.71
CA ASP A 54 -11.99 0.61 -12.94
C ASP A 54 -11.39 1.33 -14.18
N GLY A 55 -10.06 1.35 -14.30
CA GLY A 55 -9.33 2.02 -15.39
C GLY A 55 -8.94 3.48 -15.10
N GLN A 56 -9.37 4.04 -13.97
CA GLN A 56 -8.83 5.28 -13.42
C GLN A 56 -7.80 4.96 -12.35
N PHE A 57 -6.55 5.31 -12.62
CA PHE A 57 -5.47 5.05 -11.66
C PHE A 57 -5.43 6.13 -10.58
N TYR A 58 -5.52 5.70 -9.33
CA TYR A 58 -5.30 6.53 -8.16
C TYR A 58 -3.91 6.26 -7.59
N TYR A 59 -3.14 7.35 -7.41
CA TYR A 59 -1.76 7.33 -6.94
C TYR A 59 -1.60 8.24 -5.73
N ARG A 60 -0.90 7.77 -4.69
CA ARG A 60 -0.59 8.58 -3.51
C ARG A 60 0.78 8.28 -2.92
N ASN A 61 1.53 9.33 -2.64
CA ASN A 61 2.73 9.30 -1.81
C ASN A 61 2.35 9.50 -0.34
N ILE A 62 2.87 8.66 0.55
CA ILE A 62 2.60 8.67 1.98
C ILE A 62 3.94 8.64 2.72
N GLN A 63 4.18 9.63 3.57
CA GLN A 63 5.37 9.62 4.42
C GLN A 63 5.21 8.60 5.55
N PHE A 64 6.29 7.95 5.98
CA PHE A 64 6.23 6.98 7.08
C PHE A 64 5.69 7.59 8.38
N SER A 65 5.93 8.88 8.62
CA SER A 65 5.41 9.63 9.78
C SER A 65 3.88 9.78 9.80
N GLU A 66 3.20 9.56 8.67
CA GLU A 66 1.73 9.53 8.59
C GLU A 66 1.14 8.21 9.11
N ILE A 67 1.94 7.13 9.19
CA ILE A 67 1.51 5.82 9.67
C ILE A 67 1.40 5.87 11.21
N LYS A 68 0.24 5.50 11.74
CA LYS A 68 -0.03 5.47 13.19
C LYS A 68 -0.05 4.07 13.77
N ALA A 69 -0.50 3.10 12.99
CA ALA A 69 -0.51 1.71 13.40
C ALA A 69 -0.51 0.82 12.16
N ILE A 70 0.08 -0.36 12.31
CA ILE A 70 0.08 -1.42 11.32
C ILE A 70 -0.43 -2.67 12.01
N LYS A 71 -1.40 -3.34 11.41
CA LYS A 71 -1.85 -4.67 11.82
C LYS A 71 -1.85 -5.60 10.63
N THR A 72 -1.59 -6.88 10.89
CA THR A 72 -1.57 -7.89 9.86
C THR A 72 -2.32 -9.14 10.29
N THR A 73 -2.86 -9.82 9.29
CA THR A 73 -3.17 -11.25 9.33
C THR A 73 -2.35 -11.94 8.25
N ASP A 74 -2.52 -13.26 8.06
CA ASP A 74 -1.79 -14.00 7.04
C ASP A 74 -1.99 -13.43 5.62
N HIS A 75 -3.15 -12.84 5.31
CA HIS A 75 -3.48 -12.38 3.96
C HIS A 75 -4.01 -10.94 3.89
N ALA A 76 -3.84 -10.18 4.98
CA ALA A 76 -4.27 -8.79 5.00
C ALA A 76 -3.29 -7.88 5.73
N LEU A 77 -3.14 -6.67 5.19
CA LEU A 77 -2.38 -5.56 5.77
C LEU A 77 -3.33 -4.39 6.05
N GLU A 78 -3.50 -4.05 7.32
CA GLU A 78 -4.25 -2.88 7.77
C GLU A 78 -3.26 -1.79 8.19
N ILE A 79 -3.39 -0.60 7.61
CA ILE A 79 -2.59 0.57 7.98
C ILE A 79 -3.53 1.68 8.42
N THR A 80 -3.29 2.20 9.63
CA THR A 80 -4.00 3.34 10.19
C THR A 80 -3.19 4.62 9.95
N PHE A 81 -3.84 5.63 9.37
CA PHE A 81 -3.32 6.98 9.19
C PHE A 81 -4.23 7.98 9.94
N ASP A 82 -3.82 9.24 10.02
CA ASP A 82 -4.62 10.31 10.65
C ASP A 82 -5.99 10.54 10.00
N TYR A 83 -6.12 10.19 8.72
CA TYR A 83 -7.32 10.40 7.91
C TYR A 83 -8.13 9.11 7.67
N GLY A 84 -7.77 7.99 8.32
CA GLY A 84 -8.55 6.76 8.25
C GLY A 84 -7.70 5.49 8.24
N VAL A 85 -8.40 4.36 8.21
CA VAL A 85 -7.83 3.01 8.16
C VAL A 85 -8.02 2.46 6.76
N PHE A 86 -6.95 1.93 6.17
CA PHE A 86 -6.99 1.28 4.88
C PHE A 86 -6.52 -0.16 5.04
N THR A 87 -7.29 -1.08 4.49
CA THR A 87 -6.99 -2.50 4.52
C THR A 87 -6.72 -2.98 3.10
N LEU A 88 -5.63 -3.71 2.92
CA LEU A 88 -5.34 -4.46 1.73
C LEU A 88 -5.59 -5.94 2.06
N GLU A 89 -6.55 -6.54 1.38
CA GLU A 89 -6.98 -7.94 1.58
C GLU A 89 -6.44 -8.84 0.46
N GLU A 90 -6.63 -10.15 0.61
CA GLU A 90 -6.28 -11.16 -0.41
C GLU A 90 -4.83 -11.07 -0.92
N SER A 91 -3.93 -10.66 -0.02
CA SER A 91 -2.52 -10.46 -0.33
C SER A 91 -1.70 -11.71 -0.07
N GLU A 92 -0.56 -11.85 -0.75
CA GLU A 92 0.39 -12.94 -0.48
C GLU A 92 1.01 -12.81 0.92
N ALA A 93 1.01 -13.89 1.71
CA ALA A 93 1.41 -13.85 3.12
C ALA A 93 2.86 -13.40 3.34
N ASP A 94 3.78 -13.93 2.54
CA ASP A 94 5.20 -13.55 2.62
C ASP A 94 5.41 -12.07 2.31
N LYS A 95 4.60 -11.50 1.40
CA LYS A 95 4.64 -10.09 1.03
C LYS A 95 4.04 -9.20 2.12
N VAL A 96 2.90 -9.60 2.70
CA VAL A 96 2.31 -8.91 3.86
C VAL A 96 3.30 -8.85 5.01
N LYS A 97 3.95 -9.98 5.31
CA LYS A 97 4.97 -10.07 6.37
C LYS A 97 6.15 -9.15 6.07
N ALA A 98 6.74 -9.23 4.88
CA ALA A 98 7.88 -8.40 4.50
C ALA A 98 7.54 -6.90 4.54
N MET A 99 6.36 -6.51 4.05
CA MET A 99 5.87 -5.12 4.10
C MET A 99 5.70 -4.66 5.56
N SER A 100 5.07 -5.49 6.40
CA SER A 100 4.86 -5.15 7.81
C SER A 100 6.17 -4.99 8.56
N GLU A 101 7.11 -5.92 8.42
CA GLU A 101 8.43 -5.86 9.05
C GLU A 101 9.19 -4.60 8.62
N TYR A 102 9.14 -4.27 7.33
CA TYR A 102 9.78 -3.08 6.80
C TYR A 102 9.19 -1.79 7.37
N LEU A 103 7.86 -1.65 7.31
CA LEU A 103 7.19 -0.45 7.80
C LEU A 103 7.39 -0.25 9.31
N HIS A 104 7.37 -1.33 10.10
CA HIS A 104 7.69 -1.26 11.54
C HIS A 104 9.12 -0.80 11.82
N SER A 105 10.07 -1.02 10.90
CA SER A 105 11.44 -0.51 11.05
C SER A 105 11.58 1.00 10.79
N LYS A 106 10.54 1.63 10.21
CA LYS A 106 10.51 3.05 9.82
C LYS A 106 9.72 3.94 10.76
N ILE A 107 8.91 3.37 11.65
CA ILE A 107 8.01 4.09 12.57
C ILE A 107 8.46 4.01 14.03
#